data_AF-A0AAX6PXP6-F1
#
_entry.id   AF-A0AAX6PXP6-F1
#
_cell.length_a   1.000
_cell.length_b   1.000
_cell.length_c   1.000
_cell.angle_alpha   90.00
_cell.angle_beta   90.00
_cell.angle_gamma   90.00
#
_symmetry.space_group_name_H-M   'P 1'
#
loop_
_entity.id
_entity.type
_entity.pdbx_description
1 polymer ?
#
loop_
_entity_poly.entity_id
_entity_poly.type
_entity_poly.pdbx_seq_one_letter_code
_entity_poly.pdbx_strand_id
1 'polypeptide(L)'
;MAKRSSFPSAALRLLSILPCLLALRAEAGQPPEESLYLWIDAHQARVLIGFEEDILIVSEGKMAPFTHDFRKAQQRMPAIPVNIHSMNFTWQAAGQAEYFYEFLTLRSLDKGIMADPTVNVPLLGTVPHKASVVQVGFPCLGKQDGVAAFEVNVIVMNSEGNTILQTPQNAIFFKTCQQAECPGGCRNGGFCNERRVCECPDGFYGPHCEKANCSTTCFNGGTCFYPGKCICPPGLEGEQCEISKCPQPCRNGGKCISKSKCKCSKGYQGDLCSKPVCEPGCGAHGTCQEPNKCQCQEGWNGRHCNKRYGASLLHALRPAGARLRLQHTPSLKKAEEPQDPPESNYIW
;
A
#
# COMPACT_ATOMS: atom_id res chain seq x y z
N MET A 1 -56.61 38.13 -95.84
CA MET A 1 -56.30 37.19 -94.75
C MET A 1 -55.57 35.97 -95.33
N ALA A 2 -54.48 35.60 -94.65
CA ALA A 2 -53.72 34.34 -94.70
C ALA A 2 -53.18 33.83 -96.06
N LYS A 3 -51.85 33.96 -96.19
CA LYS A 3 -51.00 33.31 -97.19
C LYS A 3 -50.89 31.80 -96.94
N ARG A 4 -50.86 31.08 -98.07
CA ARG A 4 -50.32 29.73 -98.34
C ARG A 4 -48.99 29.51 -97.61
N SER A 5 -48.55 28.31 -97.24
CA SER A 5 -48.14 27.12 -98.04
C SER A 5 -47.10 26.41 -97.14
N SER A 6 -46.72 25.15 -97.21
CA SER A 6 -47.16 23.90 -97.84
C SER A 6 -45.97 22.93 -97.64
N PHE A 7 -46.27 21.62 -97.63
CA PHE A 7 -45.38 20.53 -98.07
C PHE A 7 -44.38 19.92 -97.05
N PRO A 8 -44.02 18.61 -97.23
CA PRO A 8 -44.32 17.57 -96.24
C PRO A 8 -43.14 16.57 -95.99
N SER A 9 -43.45 15.44 -95.36
CA SER A 9 -42.81 14.11 -95.46
C SER A 9 -41.34 13.98 -95.02
N ALA A 10 -41.07 13.36 -93.86
CA ALA A 10 -41.03 11.91 -93.64
C ALA A 10 -39.81 11.20 -94.25
N ALA A 11 -38.90 10.79 -93.37
CA ALA A 11 -38.15 9.54 -93.46
C ALA A 11 -38.02 9.01 -92.01
N LEU A 12 -38.79 7.98 -91.58
CA LEU A 12 -38.44 6.54 -91.67
C LEU A 12 -37.01 6.31 -91.15
N ARG A 13 -36.69 5.57 -90.08
CA ARG A 13 -37.13 4.30 -89.45
C ARG A 13 -36.24 4.16 -88.19
N LEU A 14 -36.46 3.39 -87.12
CA LEU A 14 -37.35 2.31 -86.70
C LEU A 14 -37.00 2.08 -85.21
N LEU A 15 -38.00 1.68 -84.41
CA LEU A 15 -37.90 0.81 -83.20
C LEU A 15 -37.18 1.40 -81.96
N SER A 16 -37.64 1.30 -80.71
CA SER A 16 -38.86 0.77 -80.09
C SER A 16 -38.62 0.82 -78.56
N ILE A 17 -39.60 1.29 -77.76
CA ILE A 17 -40.12 0.64 -76.51
C ILE A 17 -39.07 0.42 -75.38
N LEU A 18 -39.12 0.89 -74.12
CA LEU A 18 -40.13 1.41 -73.16
C LEU A 18 -39.33 2.17 -72.02
N PRO A 19 -39.92 2.59 -70.89
CA PRO A 19 -39.77 3.89 -70.24
C PRO A 19 -38.73 3.92 -69.10
N CYS A 20 -38.31 5.10 -68.62
CA CYS A 20 -38.09 5.29 -67.19
C CYS A 20 -37.99 6.78 -66.83
N LEU A 21 -38.89 7.21 -65.95
CA LEU A 21 -38.73 8.37 -65.10
C LEU A 21 -37.53 8.14 -64.17
N LEU A 22 -36.33 8.52 -64.59
CA LEU A 22 -35.21 8.74 -63.69
C LEU A 22 -34.51 10.02 -64.14
N ALA A 23 -35.01 11.14 -63.62
CA ALA A 23 -34.17 12.30 -63.44
C ALA A 23 -33.04 11.87 -62.49
N LEU A 24 -31.89 11.51 -63.06
CA LEU A 24 -30.62 11.45 -62.35
C LEU A 24 -30.34 12.87 -61.83
N ARG A 25 -30.85 13.16 -60.63
CA ARG A 25 -30.16 14.07 -59.73
C ARG A 25 -28.82 13.40 -59.48
N ALA A 26 -27.78 13.91 -60.11
CA ALA A 26 -26.47 13.81 -59.52
C ALA A 26 -26.58 14.57 -58.20
N GLU A 27 -26.75 13.84 -57.10
CA GLU A 27 -26.34 14.34 -55.79
C GLU A 27 -24.85 14.64 -55.92
N ALA A 28 -24.56 15.92 -56.14
CA ALA A 28 -23.29 16.47 -55.73
C ALA A 28 -23.20 16.13 -54.24
N GLY A 29 -22.42 15.10 -53.91
CA GLY A 29 -22.10 14.77 -52.53
C GLY A 29 -21.56 16.04 -51.90
N GLN A 30 -22.37 16.65 -51.04
CA GLN A 30 -21.90 17.72 -50.18
C GLN A 30 -20.68 17.18 -49.44
N PRO A 31 -19.59 17.96 -49.34
CA PRO A 31 -18.49 17.58 -48.47
C PRO A 31 -19.09 17.27 -47.08
N PRO A 32 -18.66 16.19 -46.41
CA PRO A 32 -19.21 15.84 -45.11
C PRO A 32 -19.13 17.08 -44.24
N GLU A 33 -20.27 17.56 -43.73
CA GLU A 33 -20.30 18.75 -42.88
C GLU A 33 -19.29 18.55 -41.76
N GLU A 34 -18.23 19.37 -41.76
CA GLU A 34 -17.19 19.35 -40.75
C GLU A 34 -17.86 19.73 -39.44
N SER A 35 -18.28 18.71 -38.68
CA SER A 35 -19.27 18.86 -37.61
C SER A 35 -18.69 18.47 -36.26
N LEU A 36 -17.36 18.37 -36.19
CA LEU A 36 -16.63 18.02 -34.99
C LEU A 36 -16.32 19.28 -34.18
N TYR A 37 -16.65 19.25 -32.89
CA TYR A 37 -16.38 20.32 -31.94
C TYR A 37 -15.69 19.78 -30.70
N LEU A 38 -14.76 20.55 -30.16
CA LEU A 38 -14.06 20.29 -28.89
C LEU A 38 -13.84 21.63 -28.19
N TRP A 39 -14.28 21.75 -26.94
CA TRP A 39 -14.16 22.98 -26.17
C TRP A 39 -14.05 22.72 -24.67
N ILE A 40 -13.66 23.75 -23.93
CA ILE A 40 -13.76 23.79 -22.47
C ILE A 40 -14.98 24.65 -22.16
N ASP A 41 -15.91 24.14 -21.36
CA ASP A 41 -17.12 24.89 -21.01
C ASP A 41 -16.81 26.13 -20.15
N ALA A 42 -17.68 27.13 -20.22
CA ALA A 42 -17.54 28.40 -19.51
C ALA A 42 -17.29 28.24 -17.99
N HIS A 43 -17.93 27.27 -17.35
CA HIS A 43 -17.74 27.03 -15.93
C HIS A 43 -16.33 26.50 -15.63
N GLN A 44 -15.83 25.54 -16.41
CA GLN A 44 -14.47 25.03 -16.31
C GLN A 44 -13.42 26.10 -16.66
N ALA A 45 -13.71 26.95 -17.66
CA ALA A 45 -12.85 28.08 -18.04
C ALA A 45 -12.73 29.11 -16.90
N ARG A 46 -13.82 29.40 -16.20
CA ARG A 46 -13.81 30.29 -15.02
C ARG A 46 -12.86 29.78 -13.94
N VAL A 47 -12.85 28.48 -13.69
CA VAL A 47 -11.96 27.85 -12.70
C VAL A 47 -10.50 27.88 -13.15
N LEU A 48 -10.25 27.73 -14.45
CA LEU A 48 -8.89 27.64 -15.01
C LEU A 48 -8.21 29.00 -15.20
N ILE A 49 -8.92 29.95 -15.83
CA ILE A 49 -8.35 31.24 -16.27
C ILE A 49 -9.10 32.45 -15.71
N GLY A 50 -10.17 32.25 -14.94
CA GLY A 50 -10.94 33.34 -14.32
C GLY A 50 -12.00 33.97 -15.22
N PHE A 51 -12.13 33.54 -16.48
CA PHE A 51 -13.11 34.02 -17.45
C PHE A 51 -14.20 32.97 -17.70
N GLU A 52 -15.47 33.35 -17.55
CA GLU A 52 -16.62 32.45 -17.72
C GLU A 52 -17.14 32.48 -19.16
N GLU A 53 -16.31 32.00 -20.08
CA GLU A 53 -16.63 31.88 -21.51
C GLU A 53 -16.13 30.53 -22.06
N ASP A 54 -16.83 29.97 -23.05
CA ASP A 54 -16.40 28.72 -23.69
C ASP A 54 -15.08 28.93 -24.44
N ILE A 55 -14.10 28.04 -24.21
CA ILE A 55 -12.83 28.05 -24.93
C ILE A 55 -12.90 27.01 -26.05
N LEU A 56 -13.18 27.45 -27.27
CA LEU A 56 -13.24 26.61 -28.45
C LEU A 56 -11.82 26.17 -28.87
N ILE A 57 -11.58 24.86 -28.95
CA ILE A 57 -10.30 24.27 -29.38
C ILE A 57 -10.42 23.73 -30.80
N VAL A 58 -11.52 23.04 -31.09
CA VAL A 58 -11.90 22.58 -32.43
C VAL A 58 -13.29 23.11 -32.73
N SER A 59 -13.45 23.73 -33.88
CA SER A 59 -14.74 24.23 -34.38
C SER A 59 -14.86 23.85 -35.84
N GLU A 60 -15.97 23.22 -36.19
CA GLU A 60 -16.22 22.73 -37.55
C GLU A 60 -15.04 21.91 -38.09
N GLY A 61 -14.55 20.94 -37.31
CA GLY A 61 -13.43 20.09 -37.69
C GLY A 61 -12.07 20.79 -37.82
N LYS A 62 -11.96 22.08 -37.51
CA LYS A 62 -10.72 22.87 -37.61
C LYS A 62 -10.20 23.28 -36.24
N MET A 63 -8.88 23.22 -36.08
CA MET A 63 -8.19 23.72 -34.89
C MET A 63 -8.35 25.25 -34.77
N ALA A 64 -8.53 25.76 -33.55
CA ALA A 64 -8.68 27.19 -33.31
C ALA A 64 -7.41 27.98 -33.69
N PRO A 65 -7.51 29.24 -34.16
CA PRO A 65 -6.36 30.01 -34.64
C PRO A 65 -5.20 30.14 -33.65
N PHE A 66 -5.48 30.19 -32.34
CA PHE A 66 -4.45 30.29 -31.32
C PHE A 66 -3.57 29.03 -31.20
N THR A 67 -4.04 27.88 -31.71
CA THR A 67 -3.30 26.61 -31.68
C THR A 67 -2.39 26.41 -32.90
N HIS A 68 -2.50 27.23 -33.95
CA HIS A 68 -1.65 27.12 -35.15
C HIS A 68 -0.16 27.31 -34.84
N ASP A 69 0.17 28.26 -33.98
CA ASP A 69 1.50 28.41 -33.38
C ASP A 69 1.47 27.84 -31.96
N PHE A 70 1.45 26.51 -31.88
CA PHE A 70 1.32 25.82 -30.61
C PHE A 70 2.48 26.11 -29.65
N ARG A 71 3.69 26.36 -30.17
CA ARG A 71 4.86 26.73 -29.35
C ARG A 71 4.62 28.05 -28.62
N LYS A 72 4.11 29.06 -29.34
CA LYS A 72 3.75 30.35 -28.74
C LYS A 72 2.54 30.24 -27.82
N ALA A 73 1.56 29.40 -28.16
CA ALA A 73 0.41 29.13 -27.30
C ALA A 73 0.84 28.48 -25.98
N GLN A 74 1.72 27.49 -26.03
CA GLN A 74 2.25 26.77 -24.86
C GLN A 74 3.03 27.71 -23.93
N GLN A 75 3.78 28.67 -24.46
CA GLN A 75 4.46 29.69 -23.64
C GLN A 75 3.50 30.60 -22.86
N ARG A 76 2.24 30.71 -23.31
CA ARG A 76 1.20 31.50 -22.65
C ARG A 76 0.31 30.66 -21.74
N MET A 77 0.42 29.33 -21.79
CA MET A 77 -0.33 28.42 -20.91
C MET A 77 0.43 28.27 -19.58
N PRO A 78 -0.10 28.78 -18.45
CA PRO A 78 0.49 28.53 -17.15
C PRO A 78 0.34 27.04 -16.79
N ALA A 79 1.16 26.58 -15.84
CA ALA A 79 0.96 25.26 -15.25
C ALA A 79 -0.42 25.19 -14.57
N ILE A 80 -1.09 24.04 -14.71
CA ILE A 80 -2.39 23.79 -14.09
C ILE A 80 -2.21 23.88 -12.57
N PRO A 81 -2.95 24.75 -11.86
CA PRO A 81 -2.70 25.03 -10.44
C PRO A 81 -3.09 23.85 -9.54
N VAL A 82 -2.63 23.89 -8.29
CA VAL A 82 -2.77 22.79 -7.31
C VAL A 82 -4.23 22.40 -7.03
N ASN A 83 -5.14 23.36 -7.08
CA ASN A 83 -6.57 23.19 -6.80
C ASN A 83 -7.39 22.55 -7.94
N ILE A 84 -6.78 22.34 -9.11
CA ILE A 84 -7.43 21.69 -10.26
C ILE A 84 -6.86 20.28 -10.40
N HIS A 85 -7.61 19.28 -9.93
CA HIS A 85 -7.22 17.86 -9.99
C HIS A 85 -7.65 17.16 -11.28
N SER A 86 -8.63 17.73 -11.98
CA SER A 86 -9.09 17.27 -13.28
C SER A 86 -9.63 18.44 -14.10
N MET A 87 -9.66 18.27 -15.41
CA MET A 87 -10.17 19.26 -16.35
C MET A 87 -11.17 18.62 -17.29
N ASN A 88 -12.32 19.26 -17.42
CA ASN A 88 -13.38 18.82 -18.31
C ASN A 88 -13.21 19.43 -19.71
N PHE A 89 -13.32 18.58 -20.72
CA PHE A 89 -13.41 18.94 -22.13
C PHE A 89 -14.74 18.42 -22.64
N THR A 90 -15.47 19.22 -23.40
CA THR A 90 -16.71 18.80 -24.05
C THR A 90 -16.46 18.61 -25.53
N TRP A 91 -16.92 17.51 -26.09
CA TRP A 91 -16.82 17.22 -27.51
C TRP A 91 -18.14 16.74 -28.09
N GLN A 92 -18.31 16.89 -29.40
CA GLN A 92 -19.41 16.28 -30.14
C GLN A 92 -19.12 16.17 -31.63
N ALA A 93 -19.74 15.19 -32.26
CA ALA A 93 -19.90 15.08 -33.72
C ALA A 93 -21.33 15.50 -34.11
N ALA A 94 -21.56 16.79 -34.35
CA ALA A 94 -22.89 17.36 -34.53
C ALA A 94 -23.63 16.89 -35.80
N GLY A 95 -22.90 16.37 -36.79
CA GLY A 95 -23.44 15.89 -38.06
C GLY A 95 -23.74 14.39 -38.06
N GLN A 96 -24.00 13.85 -39.24
CA GLN A 96 -24.24 12.41 -39.44
C GLN A 96 -22.95 11.59 -39.59
N ALA A 97 -21.80 12.25 -39.72
CA ALA A 97 -20.52 11.59 -39.90
C ALA A 97 -20.02 10.97 -38.58
N GLU A 98 -19.46 9.78 -38.68
CA GLU A 98 -18.80 9.09 -37.57
C GLU A 98 -17.32 9.48 -37.50
N TYR A 99 -16.87 9.81 -36.30
CA TYR A 99 -15.47 10.12 -36.00
C TYR A 99 -14.96 9.19 -34.91
N PHE A 100 -13.71 8.76 -35.05
CA PHE A 100 -13.04 7.86 -34.12
C PHE A 100 -11.91 8.60 -33.43
N TYR A 101 -11.71 8.36 -32.14
CA TYR A 101 -10.61 8.97 -31.39
C TYR A 101 -9.70 7.90 -30.81
N GLU A 102 -8.41 8.21 -30.67
CA GLU A 102 -7.44 7.34 -30.00
C GLU A 102 -6.46 8.16 -29.16
N PHE A 103 -6.35 7.83 -27.87
CA PHE A 103 -5.34 8.35 -26.96
C PHE A 103 -4.05 7.54 -27.12
N LEU A 104 -3.13 8.06 -27.94
CA LEU A 104 -1.83 7.43 -28.21
C LEU A 104 -0.87 7.49 -27.03
N THR A 105 -0.94 8.56 -26.23
CA THR A 105 -0.06 8.74 -25.08
C THR A 105 -0.76 9.50 -23.97
N LEU A 106 -0.73 8.92 -22.77
CA LEU A 106 -1.07 9.56 -21.51
C LEU A 106 0.10 9.29 -20.57
N ARG A 107 1.03 10.24 -20.48
CA ARG A 107 2.31 10.00 -19.80
C ARG A 107 2.76 11.19 -18.98
N SER A 108 3.11 10.94 -17.72
CA SER A 108 3.87 11.87 -16.90
C SER A 108 5.36 11.70 -17.19
N LEU A 109 6.05 12.82 -17.43
CA LEU A 109 7.50 12.89 -17.56
C LEU A 109 8.18 12.94 -16.18
N ASP A 110 7.44 13.41 -15.16
CA ASP A 110 7.89 13.55 -13.78
C ASP A 110 7.14 12.61 -12.84
N LYS A 111 7.35 11.28 -13.01
CA LYS A 111 6.63 10.23 -12.25
C LYS A 111 6.82 10.28 -10.73
N GLY A 112 7.83 11.01 -10.23
CA GLY A 112 8.02 11.25 -8.81
C GLY A 112 7.11 12.33 -8.21
N ILE A 113 6.53 13.19 -9.06
CA ILE A 113 5.65 14.30 -8.68
C ILE A 113 4.19 13.96 -9.02
N MET A 114 3.94 13.43 -10.20
CA MET A 114 2.60 13.12 -10.72
C MET A 114 2.61 11.77 -11.45
N ALA A 115 1.62 10.91 -11.17
CA ALA A 115 1.39 9.71 -11.96
C ALA A 115 0.90 10.06 -13.38
N ASP A 116 0.79 9.06 -14.25
CA ASP A 116 0.33 9.27 -15.63
C ASP A 116 -1.10 9.86 -15.64
N PRO A 117 -1.39 10.85 -16.51
CA PRO A 117 -2.71 11.46 -16.60
C PRO A 117 -3.77 10.43 -16.98
N THR A 118 -5.01 10.63 -16.53
CA THR A 118 -6.10 9.67 -16.74
C THR A 118 -7.24 10.29 -17.55
N VAL A 119 -8.06 9.44 -18.16
CA VAL A 119 -9.30 9.85 -18.84
C VAL A 119 -10.46 8.99 -18.37
N ASN A 120 -11.67 9.55 -18.33
CA ASN A 120 -12.90 8.83 -17.93
C ASN A 120 -13.60 8.10 -19.09
N VAL A 121 -12.97 8.04 -20.27
CA VAL A 121 -13.46 7.36 -21.48
C VAL A 121 -12.48 6.25 -21.89
N PRO A 122 -12.90 5.25 -22.68
CA PRO A 122 -11.98 4.28 -23.27
C PRO A 122 -10.88 4.96 -24.09
N LEU A 123 -9.68 4.37 -24.17
CA LEU A 123 -8.55 4.95 -24.92
C LEU A 123 -8.78 5.01 -26.45
N LEU A 124 -9.64 4.15 -26.97
CA LEU A 124 -10.10 4.12 -28.37
C LEU A 124 -11.62 4.06 -28.38
N GLY A 125 -12.27 4.89 -29.19
CA GLY A 125 -13.73 4.91 -29.29
C GLY A 125 -14.26 5.82 -30.38
N THR A 126 -15.58 6.04 -30.37
CA THR A 126 -16.26 6.98 -31.27
C THR A 126 -16.55 8.30 -30.55
N VAL A 127 -16.44 9.41 -31.28
CA VAL A 127 -16.86 10.72 -30.76
C VAL A 127 -18.39 10.76 -30.74
N PRO A 128 -19.03 11.05 -29.61
CA PRO A 128 -20.48 11.00 -29.51
C PRO A 128 -21.16 12.13 -30.29
N HIS A 129 -22.33 11.85 -30.88
CA HIS A 129 -23.14 12.89 -31.52
C HIS A 129 -23.71 13.91 -30.53
N LYS A 130 -23.99 13.47 -29.30
CA LYS A 130 -24.43 14.34 -28.20
C LYS A 130 -23.21 14.91 -27.48
N ALA A 131 -23.22 16.23 -27.24
CA ALA A 131 -22.28 16.90 -26.33
C ALA A 131 -22.03 16.07 -25.07
N SER A 132 -20.80 15.62 -24.92
CA SER A 132 -20.39 14.75 -23.82
C SER A 132 -19.06 15.23 -23.23
N VAL A 133 -18.91 15.06 -21.93
CA VAL A 133 -17.73 15.51 -21.19
C VAL A 133 -16.70 14.38 -21.09
N VAL A 134 -15.48 14.68 -21.53
CA VAL A 134 -14.27 13.93 -21.23
C VAL A 134 -13.55 14.63 -20.09
N GLN A 135 -13.30 13.92 -19.02
CA GLN A 135 -12.54 14.41 -17.89
C GLN A 135 -11.12 13.87 -17.96
N VAL A 136 -10.15 14.78 -18.02
CA VAL A 136 -8.72 14.47 -17.91
C VAL A 136 -8.28 14.67 -16.47
N GLY A 137 -7.80 13.62 -15.81
CA GLY A 137 -7.31 13.65 -14.43
C GLY A 137 -5.80 13.87 -14.34
N PHE A 138 -5.37 14.63 -13.33
CA PHE A 138 -3.96 14.96 -13.04
C PHE A 138 -3.57 14.44 -11.65
N PRO A 139 -3.24 13.14 -11.51
CA PRO A 139 -2.98 12.51 -10.22
C PRO A 139 -1.58 12.85 -9.69
N CYS A 140 -1.45 13.95 -8.94
CA CYS A 140 -0.23 14.20 -8.17
C CYS A 140 -0.03 13.12 -7.10
N LEU A 141 1.22 12.82 -6.79
CA LEU A 141 1.51 11.82 -5.77
C LEU A 141 1.32 12.37 -4.35
N GLY A 142 1.36 13.70 -4.16
CA GLY A 142 1.31 14.35 -2.85
C GLY A 142 2.59 14.20 -2.02
N LYS A 143 3.67 13.63 -2.58
CA LYS A 143 4.92 13.31 -1.86
C LYS A 143 5.83 14.51 -1.67
N GLN A 144 5.86 15.41 -2.65
CA GLN A 144 6.72 16.58 -2.69
C GLN A 144 6.05 17.69 -3.50
N ASP A 145 6.41 18.93 -3.21
CA ASP A 145 6.05 20.08 -4.04
C ASP A 145 6.78 20.03 -5.38
N GLY A 146 6.14 20.49 -6.45
CA GLY A 146 6.80 20.62 -7.74
C GLY A 146 5.86 20.87 -8.89
N VAL A 147 6.45 21.03 -10.08
CA VAL A 147 5.71 21.11 -11.33
C VAL A 147 6.05 19.87 -12.15
N ALA A 148 5.04 19.07 -12.48
CA ALA A 148 5.18 17.89 -13.33
C ALA A 148 4.86 18.24 -14.78
N ALA A 149 5.73 17.82 -15.69
CA ALA A 149 5.49 17.85 -17.12
C ALA A 149 4.79 16.54 -17.56
N PHE A 150 3.86 16.64 -18.51
CA PHE A 150 3.12 15.48 -19.02
C PHE A 150 2.68 15.66 -20.48
N GLU A 151 2.39 14.54 -21.12
CA GLU A 151 1.98 14.41 -22.52
C GLU A 151 0.56 13.81 -22.60
N VAL A 152 -0.28 14.43 -23.43
CA VAL A 152 -1.61 13.93 -23.83
C VAL A 152 -1.69 13.97 -25.34
N ASN A 153 -1.34 12.86 -25.99
CA ASN A 153 -1.41 12.72 -27.44
C ASN A 153 -2.70 12.01 -27.81
N VAL A 154 -3.59 12.73 -28.50
CA VAL A 154 -4.84 12.20 -29.03
C VAL A 154 -4.90 12.46 -30.53
N ILE A 155 -5.43 11.49 -31.26
CA ILE A 155 -5.76 11.63 -32.68
C ILE A 155 -7.26 11.44 -32.87
N VAL A 156 -7.82 12.10 -33.89
CA VAL A 156 -9.18 11.88 -34.38
C VAL A 156 -9.10 11.47 -35.84
N MET A 157 -9.78 10.39 -36.17
CA MET A 157 -9.85 9.78 -37.49
C MET A 157 -11.27 9.89 -38.07
N ASN A 158 -11.37 9.97 -39.38
CA ASN A 158 -12.64 9.82 -40.09
C ASN A 158 -13.04 8.33 -40.21
N SER A 159 -14.17 8.06 -40.86
CA SER A 159 -14.67 6.70 -41.12
C SER A 159 -13.78 5.83 -42.02
N GLU A 160 -12.83 6.43 -42.73
CA GLU A 160 -11.86 5.73 -43.58
C GLU A 160 -10.58 5.36 -42.81
N GLY A 161 -10.45 5.81 -41.55
CA GLY A 161 -9.25 5.63 -40.73
C GLY A 161 -8.16 6.68 -40.98
N ASN A 162 -8.46 7.74 -41.73
CA ASN A 162 -7.52 8.83 -41.96
C ASN A 162 -7.52 9.79 -40.77
N THR A 163 -6.34 10.07 -40.20
CA THR A 163 -6.18 11.07 -39.14
C THR A 163 -6.47 12.48 -39.67
N ILE A 164 -7.49 13.13 -39.13
CA ILE A 164 -7.94 14.48 -39.51
C ILE A 164 -7.54 15.55 -38.48
N LEU A 165 -7.44 15.16 -37.21
CA LEU A 165 -6.96 16.01 -36.12
C LEU A 165 -6.00 15.24 -35.24
N GLN A 166 -5.02 15.94 -34.68
CA GLN A 166 -4.07 15.37 -33.74
C GLN A 166 -3.55 16.44 -32.80
N THR A 167 -3.19 16.04 -31.58
CA THR A 167 -2.39 16.89 -30.69
C THR A 167 -1.14 17.38 -31.44
N PRO A 168 -0.79 18.67 -31.36
CA PRO A 168 0.46 19.18 -31.92
C PRO A 168 1.68 18.37 -31.44
N GLN A 169 2.63 18.15 -32.34
CA GLN A 169 3.81 17.34 -32.03
C GLN A 169 4.62 17.93 -30.87
N ASN A 170 5.09 17.06 -29.98
CA ASN A 170 5.87 17.41 -28.79
C ASN A 170 5.13 18.39 -27.86
N ALA A 171 3.79 18.32 -27.81
CA ALA A 171 3.03 19.07 -26.84
C ALA A 171 3.33 18.60 -25.42
N ILE A 172 3.81 19.53 -24.60
CA ILE A 172 4.12 19.28 -23.18
C ILE A 172 3.27 20.24 -22.36
N PHE A 173 2.50 19.66 -21.45
CA PHE A 173 1.68 20.39 -20.50
C PHE A 173 2.29 20.30 -19.11
N PHE A 174 1.95 21.24 -18.24
CA PHE A 174 2.52 21.33 -16.90
C PHE A 174 1.42 21.35 -15.84
N LYS A 175 1.62 20.63 -14.74
CA LYS A 175 0.74 20.58 -13.56
C LYS A 175 1.54 20.92 -12.32
N THR A 176 1.09 21.90 -11.55
CA THR A 176 1.64 22.17 -10.21
C THR A 176 1.03 21.21 -9.19
N CYS A 177 1.90 20.50 -8.48
CA CYS A 177 1.55 19.56 -7.42
C CYS A 177 2.11 20.08 -6.10
N GLN A 178 1.38 19.82 -5.01
CA GLN A 178 1.80 20.18 -3.66
C GLN A 178 1.99 18.92 -2.83
N GLN A 179 2.93 18.94 -1.89
CA GLN A 179 2.97 17.96 -0.83
C GLN A 179 1.65 18.04 -0.05
N ALA A 180 0.99 16.90 0.11
CA ALA A 180 -0.30 16.87 0.77
C ALA A 180 -0.12 16.90 2.29
N GLU A 181 -0.70 17.90 2.94
CA GLU A 181 -0.76 17.99 4.39
C GLU A 181 -2.14 17.54 4.90
N CYS A 182 -2.16 16.45 5.66
CA CYS A 182 -3.35 15.95 6.32
C CYS A 182 -3.49 16.62 7.69
N PRO A 183 -4.68 17.15 8.05
CA PRO A 183 -4.93 17.65 9.41
C PRO A 183 -4.57 16.58 10.44
N GLY A 184 -3.73 16.88 11.43
CA GLY A 184 -3.28 15.90 12.44
C GLY A 184 -2.21 14.89 11.99
N GLY A 185 -1.86 14.87 10.69
CA GLY A 185 -0.86 13.98 10.10
C GLY A 185 -1.30 12.52 10.00
N CYS A 186 -0.47 11.70 9.35
CA CYS A 186 -0.66 10.24 9.25
C CYS A 186 0.37 9.52 10.14
N ARG A 187 -0.08 8.58 10.97
CA ARG A 187 0.74 7.78 11.91
C ARG A 187 1.17 6.47 11.27
N ASN A 188 2.06 5.75 11.95
CA ASN A 188 2.47 4.38 11.61
C ASN A 188 2.97 4.20 10.18
N GLY A 189 3.59 5.25 9.59
CA GLY A 189 4.08 5.23 8.21
C GLY A 189 3.01 5.44 7.15
N GLY A 190 1.80 5.88 7.53
CA GLY A 190 0.77 6.28 6.58
C GLY A 190 1.16 7.50 5.75
N PHE A 191 0.64 7.56 4.52
CA PHE A 191 0.94 8.61 3.56
C PHE A 191 -0.29 9.51 3.35
N CYS A 192 -0.11 10.83 3.34
CA CYS A 192 -1.22 11.74 3.06
C CYS A 192 -1.37 11.92 1.55
N ASN A 193 -2.53 11.57 0.99
CA ASN A 193 -2.80 11.82 -0.42
C ASN A 193 -3.37 13.24 -0.65
N GLU A 194 -3.42 13.67 -1.91
CA GLU A 194 -3.93 15.00 -2.29
C GLU A 194 -5.33 15.33 -1.77
N ARG A 195 -6.17 14.32 -1.53
CA ARG A 195 -7.52 14.50 -0.99
C ARG A 195 -7.53 14.74 0.51
N ARG A 196 -6.34 14.91 1.12
CA ARG A 196 -6.12 15.06 2.57
C ARG A 196 -6.66 13.88 3.36
N VAL A 197 -6.54 12.68 2.80
CA VAL A 197 -6.90 11.42 3.44
C VAL A 197 -5.62 10.59 3.63
N CYS A 198 -5.44 10.01 4.81
CA CYS A 198 -4.32 9.12 5.07
C CYS A 198 -4.54 7.75 4.40
N GLU A 199 -3.59 7.36 3.56
CA GLU A 199 -3.46 6.01 3.02
C GLU A 199 -2.64 5.19 4.01
N CYS A 200 -3.33 4.26 4.69
CA CYS A 200 -2.73 3.48 5.75
C CYS A 200 -2.02 2.23 5.22
N PRO A 201 -0.86 1.87 5.80
CA PRO A 201 -0.17 0.63 5.46
C PRO A 201 -0.96 -0.58 5.96
N ASP A 202 -0.59 -1.75 5.46
CA ASP A 202 -1.23 -3.02 5.80
C ASP A 202 -1.32 -3.21 7.32
N GLY A 203 -2.52 -3.56 7.78
CA GLY A 203 -2.79 -3.76 9.20
C GLY A 203 -3.02 -2.47 10.00
N PHE A 204 -3.11 -1.28 9.38
CA PHE A 204 -3.51 -0.04 10.04
C PHE A 204 -4.75 0.58 9.41
N TYR A 205 -5.53 1.31 10.19
CA TYR A 205 -6.73 2.00 9.76
C TYR A 205 -7.07 3.19 10.68
N GLY A 206 -8.12 3.91 10.33
CA GLY A 206 -8.52 5.15 11.00
C GLY A 206 -8.11 6.41 10.22
N PRO A 207 -8.65 7.58 10.59
CA PRO A 207 -8.39 8.84 9.88
C PRO A 207 -6.92 9.25 9.85
N HIS A 208 -6.12 8.83 10.84
CA HIS A 208 -4.69 9.12 10.93
C HIS A 208 -3.85 7.84 10.95
N CYS A 209 -4.38 6.69 10.52
CA CYS A 209 -3.72 5.39 10.61
C CYS A 209 -3.27 5.01 12.02
N GLU A 210 -3.99 5.50 13.03
CA GLU A 210 -3.66 5.33 14.44
C GLU A 210 -4.11 3.98 15.02
N LYS A 211 -5.06 3.31 14.36
CA LYS A 211 -5.62 2.04 14.81
C LYS A 211 -4.92 0.89 14.11
N ALA A 212 -4.44 -0.08 14.88
CA ALA A 212 -3.93 -1.33 14.34
C ALA A 212 -5.06 -2.35 14.19
N ASN A 213 -5.10 -3.05 13.06
CA ASN A 213 -5.88 -4.26 12.89
C ASN A 213 -5.12 -5.42 13.52
N CYS A 214 -5.58 -5.83 14.68
CA CYS A 214 -4.99 -6.91 15.44
C CYS A 214 -5.72 -8.19 15.07
N SER A 215 -5.24 -8.86 14.02
CA SER A 215 -5.69 -10.21 13.66
C SER A 215 -5.49 -11.21 14.80
N THR A 216 -4.49 -10.95 15.65
CA THR A 216 -4.20 -11.72 16.86
C THR A 216 -4.77 -11.02 18.10
N THR A 217 -5.71 -11.66 18.80
CA THR A 217 -6.27 -11.15 20.05
C THR A 217 -5.22 -11.18 21.17
N CYS A 218 -4.96 -10.05 21.82
CA CYS A 218 -4.17 -10.01 23.05
C CYS A 218 -5.01 -10.54 24.23
N PHE A 219 -4.55 -11.59 24.90
CA PHE A 219 -5.25 -12.19 26.04
C PHE A 219 -4.98 -11.43 27.34
N ASN A 220 -5.77 -11.76 28.38
CA ASN A 220 -5.55 -11.33 29.76
C ASN A 220 -5.41 -9.81 29.97
N GLY A 221 -6.09 -9.00 29.13
CA GLY A 221 -6.02 -7.54 29.20
C GLY A 221 -4.78 -6.93 28.53
N GLY A 222 -4.06 -7.68 27.70
CA GLY A 222 -3.01 -7.14 26.84
C GLY A 222 -3.54 -6.11 25.85
N THR A 223 -2.74 -5.08 25.59
CA THR A 223 -3.10 -4.00 24.65
C THR A 223 -2.35 -4.19 23.34
N CYS A 224 -3.09 -4.32 22.24
CA CYS A 224 -2.48 -4.36 20.92
C CYS A 224 -2.06 -2.96 20.46
N PHE A 225 -0.83 -2.81 20.00
CA PHE A 225 -0.28 -1.54 19.53
C PHE A 225 0.27 -1.60 18.10
N TYR A 226 0.45 -2.81 17.56
CA TYR A 226 0.91 -3.07 16.20
C TYR A 226 0.29 -4.41 15.74
N PRO A 227 0.02 -4.61 14.44
CA PRO A 227 -0.45 -5.90 13.94
C PRO A 227 0.38 -7.08 14.47
N GLY A 228 -0.27 -7.96 15.23
CA GLY A 228 0.36 -9.14 15.82
C GLY A 228 1.24 -8.90 17.06
N LYS A 229 1.35 -7.68 17.59
CA LYS A 229 2.14 -7.38 18.80
C LYS A 229 1.29 -6.84 19.94
N CYS A 230 1.50 -7.43 21.12
CA CYS A 230 0.78 -7.10 22.34
C CYS A 230 1.72 -6.51 23.41
N ILE A 231 1.25 -5.48 24.11
CA ILE A 231 1.83 -5.04 25.38
C ILE A 231 1.14 -5.84 26.49
N CYS A 232 1.93 -6.61 27.24
CA CYS A 232 1.43 -7.47 28.29
C CYS A 232 1.42 -6.78 29.66
N PRO A 233 0.35 -6.98 30.46
CA PRO A 233 0.33 -6.52 31.85
C PRO A 233 1.45 -7.15 32.68
N PRO A 234 1.88 -6.51 33.80
CA PRO A 234 2.94 -7.04 34.64
C PRO A 234 2.69 -8.47 35.11
N GLY A 235 3.68 -9.35 34.91
CA GLY A 235 3.58 -10.78 35.25
C GLY A 235 2.99 -11.65 34.13
N LEU A 236 2.80 -11.10 32.94
CA LEU A 236 2.44 -11.84 31.73
C LEU A 236 3.50 -11.63 30.63
N GLU A 237 3.74 -12.66 29.83
CA GLU A 237 4.67 -12.70 28.70
C GLU A 237 4.07 -13.56 27.57
N GLY A 238 4.77 -13.63 26.43
CA GLY A 238 4.28 -14.28 25.20
C GLY A 238 3.75 -13.27 24.19
N GLU A 239 3.61 -13.70 22.94
CA GLU A 239 3.18 -12.83 21.82
C GLU A 239 1.74 -12.32 22.01
N GLN A 240 0.92 -13.07 22.75
CA GLN A 240 -0.48 -12.73 23.05
C GLN A 240 -0.74 -12.54 24.55
N CYS A 241 0.29 -12.43 25.39
CA CYS A 241 0.17 -12.33 26.84
C CYS A 241 -0.47 -13.56 27.50
N GLU A 242 -0.19 -14.74 26.94
CA GLU A 242 -0.72 -16.04 27.37
C GLU A 242 0.10 -16.72 28.46
N ILE A 243 1.36 -16.30 28.68
CA ILE A 243 2.29 -16.94 29.61
C ILE A 243 2.32 -16.14 30.92
N SER A 244 2.05 -16.78 32.06
CA SER A 244 2.23 -16.16 33.37
C SER A 244 3.68 -16.25 33.84
N LYS A 245 4.27 -15.11 34.22
CA LYS A 245 5.59 -15.01 34.86
C LYS A 245 5.45 -14.92 36.38
N CYS A 246 6.08 -15.87 37.06
CA CYS A 246 6.15 -15.88 38.51
C CYS A 246 7.27 -14.92 38.98
N PRO A 247 7.07 -14.14 40.06
CA PRO A 247 8.12 -13.30 40.65
C PRO A 247 9.37 -14.10 41.06
N GLN A 248 9.15 -15.34 41.51
CA GLN A 248 10.20 -16.32 41.78
C GLN A 248 10.09 -17.46 40.74
N PRO A 249 11.19 -17.85 40.08
CA PRO A 249 11.14 -18.89 39.07
C PRO A 249 10.81 -20.24 39.70
N CYS A 250 9.95 -21.01 39.04
CA CYS A 250 9.68 -22.40 39.40
C CYS A 250 10.94 -23.24 39.21
N ARG A 251 11.35 -24.00 40.23
CA ARG A 251 12.51 -24.89 40.17
C ARG A 251 12.13 -26.25 39.60
N ASN A 252 13.14 -27.06 39.27
CA ASN A 252 12.99 -28.48 38.91
C ASN A 252 11.98 -28.74 37.78
N GLY A 253 11.92 -27.85 36.78
CA GLY A 253 11.04 -27.95 35.62
C GLY A 253 9.56 -27.62 35.89
N GLY A 254 9.23 -27.01 37.04
CA GLY A 254 7.88 -26.55 37.31
C GLY A 254 7.41 -25.45 36.35
N LYS A 255 6.11 -25.41 36.04
CA LYS A 255 5.50 -24.36 35.20
C LYS A 255 4.75 -23.36 36.06
N CYS A 256 4.96 -22.06 35.84
CA CYS A 256 4.22 -21.03 36.55
C CYS A 256 2.76 -21.07 36.14
N ILE A 257 1.84 -21.03 37.11
CA ILE A 257 0.40 -21.04 36.86
C ILE A 257 -0.33 -19.84 37.48
N SER A 258 0.28 -19.13 38.43
CA SER A 258 -0.24 -17.87 38.99
C SER A 258 0.87 -17.16 39.79
N LYS A 259 0.61 -15.95 40.31
CA LYS A 259 1.55 -15.22 41.20
C LYS A 259 2.02 -16.14 42.34
N SER A 260 3.29 -16.53 42.27
CA SER A 260 3.97 -17.37 43.27
C SER A 260 3.47 -18.81 43.42
N LYS A 261 2.75 -19.35 42.43
CA LYS A 261 2.33 -20.76 42.44
C LYS A 261 2.83 -21.49 41.19
N CYS A 262 3.56 -22.56 41.41
CA CYS A 262 4.10 -23.42 40.37
C CYS A 262 3.34 -24.75 40.31
N LYS A 263 3.04 -25.21 39.09
CA LYS A 263 2.68 -26.60 38.82
C LYS A 263 3.96 -27.42 38.74
N CYS A 264 4.18 -28.27 39.73
CA CYS A 264 5.41 -29.04 39.86
C CYS A 264 5.45 -30.26 38.96
N SER A 265 6.66 -30.58 38.50
CA SER A 265 6.98 -31.85 37.87
C SER A 265 6.87 -32.99 38.87
N LYS A 266 6.67 -34.22 38.36
CA LYS A 266 6.54 -35.43 39.20
C LYS A 266 7.74 -35.56 40.15
N GLY A 267 7.48 -35.79 41.43
CA GLY A 267 8.51 -35.96 42.46
C GLY A 267 8.97 -34.67 43.14
N TYR A 268 8.37 -33.52 42.83
CA TYR A 268 8.63 -32.25 43.52
C TYR A 268 7.32 -31.60 43.99
N GLN A 269 7.41 -30.82 45.07
CA GLN A 269 6.29 -30.11 45.68
C GLN A 269 6.70 -28.75 46.28
N GLY A 270 5.72 -28.04 46.81
CA GLY A 270 5.85 -26.69 47.36
C GLY A 270 5.64 -25.60 46.30
N ASP A 271 5.47 -24.36 46.75
CA ASP A 271 5.03 -23.24 45.90
C ASP A 271 5.98 -22.94 44.73
N LEU A 272 7.27 -23.24 44.91
CA LEU A 272 8.33 -23.08 43.90
C LEU A 272 8.90 -24.41 43.39
N CYS A 273 8.27 -25.53 43.72
CA CYS A 273 8.73 -26.88 43.34
C CYS A 273 10.16 -27.21 43.79
N SER A 274 10.58 -26.60 44.91
CA SER A 274 11.93 -26.75 45.48
C SER A 274 12.07 -27.97 46.40
N LYS A 275 10.96 -28.56 46.86
CA LYS A 275 10.99 -29.67 47.81
C LYS A 275 10.84 -31.00 47.05
N PRO A 276 11.84 -31.91 47.08
CA PRO A 276 11.68 -33.25 46.52
C PRO A 276 10.69 -34.07 47.36
N VAL A 277 10.02 -35.01 46.72
CA VAL A 277 9.07 -35.95 47.33
C VAL A 277 9.70 -37.35 47.32
N CYS A 278 9.73 -38.00 48.48
CA CYS A 278 10.16 -39.38 48.64
C CYS A 278 8.98 -40.21 49.16
N GLU A 279 8.56 -41.20 48.39
CA GLU A 279 7.49 -42.13 48.76
C GLU A 279 7.96 -43.58 48.62
N PRO A 280 8.05 -44.36 49.72
CA PRO A 280 7.91 -43.95 51.13
C PRO A 280 8.99 -42.96 51.59
N GLY A 281 8.67 -42.14 52.61
CA GLY A 281 9.60 -41.15 53.18
C GLY A 281 10.89 -41.75 53.73
N CYS A 282 11.90 -40.92 53.94
CA CYS A 282 13.27 -41.30 54.33
C CYS A 282 13.44 -41.70 55.81
N GLY A 283 12.36 -42.10 56.49
CA GLY A 283 12.37 -42.39 57.92
C GLY A 283 12.74 -41.18 58.79
N ALA A 284 12.96 -41.41 60.09
CA ALA A 284 13.33 -40.34 61.04
C ALA A 284 14.81 -39.92 60.94
N HIS A 285 15.64 -40.73 60.27
CA HIS A 285 17.11 -40.56 60.20
C HIS A 285 17.61 -40.31 58.79
N GLY A 286 16.74 -39.85 57.90
CA GLY A 286 17.10 -39.52 56.53
C GLY A 286 16.41 -38.25 56.02
N THR A 287 17.07 -37.56 55.10
CA THR A 287 16.52 -36.37 54.41
C THR A 287 16.34 -36.69 52.93
N CYS A 288 15.19 -36.32 52.37
CA CYS A 288 14.93 -36.44 50.94
C CYS A 288 15.69 -35.33 50.20
N GLN A 289 16.75 -35.68 49.47
CA GLN A 289 17.57 -34.70 48.73
C GLN A 289 17.16 -34.60 47.26
N GLU A 290 16.73 -35.71 46.68
CA GLU A 290 16.20 -35.81 45.31
C GLU A 290 14.96 -36.72 45.34
N PRO A 291 14.10 -36.69 44.30
CA PRO A 291 12.91 -37.54 44.26
C PRO A 291 13.26 -39.01 44.53
N ASN A 292 12.65 -39.58 45.55
CA ASN A 292 12.87 -40.97 46.02
C ASN A 292 14.33 -41.33 46.39
N LYS A 293 15.18 -40.35 46.71
CA LYS A 293 16.56 -40.57 47.14
C LYS A 293 16.82 -39.96 48.52
N CYS A 294 17.08 -40.85 49.47
CA CYS A 294 17.31 -40.51 50.86
C CYS A 294 18.80 -40.41 51.18
N GLN A 295 19.19 -39.30 51.79
CA GLN A 295 20.49 -39.17 52.44
C GLN A 295 20.35 -39.56 53.91
N CYS A 296 21.04 -40.61 54.34
CA CYS A 296 20.99 -41.09 55.72
C CYS A 296 21.98 -40.34 56.61
N GLN A 297 21.58 -40.16 57.88
CA GLN A 297 22.45 -39.68 58.94
C GLN A 297 23.52 -40.72 59.28
N GLU A 298 24.64 -40.29 59.85
CA GLU A 298 25.73 -41.17 60.27
C GLU A 298 25.22 -42.27 61.22
N GLY A 299 25.66 -43.51 61.00
CA GLY A 299 25.16 -44.67 61.74
C GLY A 299 23.87 -45.28 61.19
N TRP A 300 23.25 -44.71 60.14
CA TRP A 300 22.05 -45.23 59.49
C TRP A 300 22.27 -45.54 58.00
N ASN A 301 21.58 -46.55 57.47
CA ASN A 301 21.62 -46.96 56.07
C ASN A 301 20.28 -47.51 55.57
N GLY A 302 20.26 -47.90 54.29
CA GLY A 302 19.10 -48.43 53.61
C GLY A 302 18.32 -47.37 52.82
N ARG A 303 17.44 -47.81 51.90
CA ARG A 303 16.70 -46.93 50.97
C ARG A 303 15.85 -45.86 51.66
N HIS A 304 15.42 -46.11 52.91
CA HIS A 304 14.61 -45.20 53.72
C HIS A 304 15.25 -44.89 55.07
N CYS A 305 16.58 -45.06 55.21
CA CYS A 305 17.36 -44.73 56.40
C CYS A 305 16.78 -45.26 57.73
N ASN A 306 16.18 -46.45 57.68
CA ASN A 306 15.52 -47.09 58.81
C ASN A 306 16.32 -48.25 59.40
N LYS A 307 17.57 -48.46 58.95
CA LYS A 307 18.47 -49.50 59.45
C LYS A 307 19.71 -48.87 60.07
N ARG A 308 20.16 -49.34 61.24
CA ARG A 308 21.45 -48.97 61.80
C ARG A 308 22.58 -49.82 61.22
N TYR A 309 23.79 -49.28 61.13
CA TYR A 309 24.96 -50.12 60.91
C TYR A 309 25.11 -51.09 62.10
N GLY A 310 25.17 -52.39 61.82
CA GLY A 310 25.34 -53.41 62.85
C GLY A 310 26.65 -53.19 63.61
N ALA A 311 26.58 -53.13 64.94
CA ALA A 311 27.76 -53.05 65.79
C ALA A 311 28.54 -54.37 65.77
N SER A 312 29.45 -54.55 64.79
CA SER A 312 30.59 -55.45 64.89
C SER A 312 31.63 -55.14 63.81
N LEU A 313 32.43 -54.10 64.05
CA LEU A 313 33.83 -53.92 63.61
C LEU A 313 34.34 -52.55 64.11
N LEU A 314 34.34 -52.37 65.44
CA LEU A 314 34.97 -51.22 66.11
C LEU A 314 36.43 -51.52 66.53
N HIS A 315 37.14 -52.44 65.87
CA HIS A 315 38.55 -52.70 66.19
C HIS A 315 39.38 -53.06 64.94
N ALA A 316 39.83 -52.05 64.19
CA ALA A 316 41.13 -52.09 63.54
C ALA A 316 41.63 -50.65 63.25
N LEU A 317 42.61 -50.25 64.07
CA LEU A 317 43.62 -49.19 63.87
C LEU A 317 43.28 -47.76 64.37
N ARG A 318 43.68 -47.54 65.63
CA ARG A 318 44.04 -46.24 66.22
C ARG A 318 45.49 -45.83 65.82
N PRO A 319 45.91 -44.57 66.06
CA PRO A 319 46.91 -43.83 65.28
C PRO A 319 48.33 -43.75 65.89
N ALA A 320 49.35 -43.50 65.06
CA ALA A 320 50.65 -42.85 65.34
C ALA A 320 51.41 -42.77 63.99
N GLY A 321 52.16 -41.76 63.57
CA GLY A 321 52.68 -40.53 64.13
C GLY A 321 53.46 -39.80 63.02
N ALA A 322 53.83 -38.54 63.29
CA ALA A 322 54.37 -37.55 62.36
C ALA A 322 55.68 -37.92 61.60
N ARG A 323 55.88 -37.28 60.43
CA ARG A 323 57.13 -36.58 60.05
C ARG A 323 56.91 -35.58 58.91
N LEU A 324 57.35 -34.33 59.14
CA LEU A 324 57.41 -33.22 58.19
C LEU A 324 58.41 -33.45 57.04
N ARG A 325 58.14 -32.85 55.86
CA ARG A 325 59.03 -31.86 55.21
C ARG A 325 58.38 -31.14 54.00
N LEU A 326 58.30 -29.81 54.14
CA LEU A 326 58.48 -28.71 53.16
C LEU A 326 59.03 -29.13 51.77
N GLN A 327 58.68 -28.57 50.60
CA GLN A 327 58.51 -27.15 50.26
C GLN A 327 58.12 -26.97 48.76
N HIS A 328 57.64 -25.76 48.43
CA HIS A 328 57.62 -25.05 47.12
C HIS A 328 56.36 -25.04 46.21
N THR A 329 55.77 -23.82 46.15
CA THR A 329 54.98 -23.19 45.10
C THR A 329 55.78 -22.90 43.81
N PRO A 330 55.11 -22.65 42.66
CA PRO A 330 55.05 -21.26 42.19
C PRO A 330 53.68 -20.80 41.64
N SER A 331 53.59 -19.47 41.53
CA SER A 331 52.48 -18.56 41.21
C SER A 331 52.21 -18.42 39.69
N LEU A 332 50.98 -18.14 39.24
CA LEU A 332 50.46 -16.90 38.60
C LEU A 332 49.34 -17.37 37.61
N LYS A 333 48.24 -16.71 37.27
CA LYS A 333 47.92 -15.29 37.09
C LYS A 333 46.40 -15.09 37.00
N LYS A 334 46.00 -13.87 37.38
CA LYS A 334 44.69 -13.21 37.36
C LYS A 334 44.10 -13.08 35.95
N ALA A 335 42.78 -13.22 35.80
CA ALA A 335 42.01 -12.69 34.67
C ALA A 335 40.79 -11.95 35.21
N GLU A 336 40.55 -10.79 34.62
CA GLU A 336 39.82 -9.64 35.13
C GLU A 336 38.36 -9.64 34.68
N GLU A 337 37.53 -8.99 35.50
CA GLU A 337 36.10 -8.71 35.34
C GLU A 337 35.83 -7.66 34.24
N PRO A 338 34.79 -7.79 33.41
CA PRO A 338 34.33 -6.68 32.58
C PRO A 338 33.31 -5.82 33.34
N GLN A 339 33.69 -4.58 33.62
CA GLN A 339 32.80 -3.50 34.06
C GLN A 339 32.07 -2.87 32.87
N ASP A 340 30.81 -2.49 33.12
CA ASP A 340 29.98 -1.64 32.26
C ASP A 340 30.64 -0.28 31.97
N PRO A 341 30.48 0.27 30.74
CA PRO A 341 30.77 1.68 30.47
C PRO A 341 29.53 2.59 30.72
N PRO A 342 29.78 3.89 30.97
CA PRO A 342 28.79 4.81 31.51
C PRO A 342 27.89 5.49 30.46
N GLU A 343 26.82 6.09 30.97
CA GLU A 343 25.89 6.98 30.29
C GLU A 343 26.58 8.04 29.40
N SER A 344 26.03 8.25 28.21
CA SER A 344 26.21 9.47 27.43
C SER A 344 24.85 9.96 26.96
N ASN A 345 24.44 11.09 27.52
CA ASN A 345 23.38 11.96 27.04
C ASN A 345 23.77 12.54 25.67
N TYR A 346 22.93 12.39 24.64
CA TYR A 346 22.70 13.46 23.66
C TYR A 346 21.28 13.39 23.08
N ILE A 347 20.63 14.54 23.23
CA ILE A 347 19.43 15.04 22.55
C ILE A 347 19.84 15.43 21.12
N TRP A 348 19.09 14.99 20.12
CA TRP A 348 18.35 15.76 19.10
C TRP A 348 17.62 14.80 18.17
#